data_AF-A3V3S2-F1
#
_entry.id   AF-A3V3S2-F1
#
_cell.length_a   1.000
_cell.length_b   1.000
_cell.length_c   1.000
_cell.angle_alpha   90.00
_cell.angle_beta   90.00
_cell.angle_gamma   90.00
#
_symmetry.space_group_name_H-M   'P 1'
#
loop_
_entity.id
_entity.type
_entity.pdbx_description
1 polymer ?
#
loop_
_entity_poly.entity_id
_entity_poly.type
_entity_poly.pdbx_seq_one_letter_code
_entity_poly.pdbx_strand_id
1 'polypeptide(L)' 'MSLIASVTFFEICMALLTIGLAERLLLGYAPASLVGRDGWLLRGDIEE' A
#
# COMPACT_ATOMS: atom_id res chain seq x y z
N MET A 1 -22.25 0.95 -18.79
CA MET A 1 -21.72 -0.08 -17.87
C MET A 1 -21.21 0.64 -16.63
N SER A 2 -21.68 0.26 -15.44
CA SER A 2 -21.24 0.87 -14.19
C SER A 2 -19.83 0.36 -13.84
N LEU A 3 -18.84 1.24 -13.82
CA LEU A 3 -17.42 0.92 -13.49
C LEU A 3 -17.26 0.22 -12.14
N ILE A 4 -18.17 0.48 -11.19
CA ILE A 4 -18.12 -0.07 -9.83
C ILE A 4 -18.60 -1.53 -9.78
N ALA A 5 -19.44 -1.95 -10.72
CA ALA A 5 -19.99 -3.32 -10.75
C ALA A 5 -19.00 -4.37 -11.30
N SER A 6 -17.90 -3.93 -11.90
CA SER A 6 -16.89 -4.81 -12.50
C SER A 6 -15.72 -5.13 -11.57
N VAL A 7 -15.60 -4.43 -10.43
CA VAL A 7 -14.52 -4.67 -9.47
C VAL A 7 -14.88 -5.86 -8.60
N THR A 8 -14.16 -6.95 -8.81
CA THR A 8 -14.27 -8.20 -8.06
C THR A 8 -13.54 -8.09 -6.72
N PHE A 9 -13.96 -8.91 -5.76
CA PHE A 9 -13.27 -9.03 -4.47
C PHE A 9 -11.78 -9.38 -4.64
N PHE A 10 -11.46 -10.23 -5.62
CA PHE A 10 -10.09 -10.61 -5.94
C PHE A 10 -9.24 -9.40 -6.36
N GLU A 11 -9.77 -8.53 -7.22
CA GLU A 11 -9.07 -7.31 -7.64
C GLU A 11 -8.80 -6.37 -6.47
N ILE A 12 -9.74 -6.27 -5.53
CA ILE A 12 -9.54 -5.48 -4.30
C ILE A 12 -8.40 -6.09 -3.47
N CYS A 13 -8.40 -7.41 -3.25
CA CYS A 13 -7.33 -8.08 -2.51
C CYS A 13 -5.96 -7.89 -3.19
N MET A 14 -5.89 -8.05 -4.51
CA MET A 14 -4.65 -7.88 -5.27
C MET A 14 -4.16 -6.42 -5.24
N ALA A 15 -5.07 -5.45 -5.30
CA ALA A 15 -4.73 -4.04 -5.19
C ALA A 15 -4.14 -3.72 -3.81
N LEU A 16 -4.77 -4.21 -2.72
CA LEU A 16 -4.26 -4.02 -1.36
C LEU A 16 -2.89 -4.68 -1.16
N LEU A 17 -2.70 -5.91 -1.65
CA LEU A 17 -1.39 -6.58 -1.60
C LEU A 17 -0.32 -5.81 -2.37
N THR A 18 -0.66 -5.32 -3.56
CA THR A 18 0.26 -4.55 -4.41
C THR A 18 0.68 -3.25 -3.74
N ILE A 19 -0.27 -2.52 -3.15
CA ILE A 19 -0.01 -1.27 -2.42
C ILE A 19 0.88 -1.55 -1.20
N GLY A 20 0.59 -2.61 -0.43
CA GLY A 20 1.41 -2.98 0.73
C GLY A 20 2.85 -3.37 0.37
N LEU A 21 3.04 -4.07 -0.76
CA LEU A 21 4.38 -4.39 -1.27
C LEU A 21 5.11 -3.14 -1.76
N ALA A 22 4.42 -2.26 -2.50
CA ALA A 22 4.98 -1.01 -2.98
C ALA A 22 5.41 -0.11 -1.81
N GLU A 23 4.60 -0.04 -0.75
CA GLU A 23 4.91 0.66 0.49
C GLU A 23 6.19 0.12 1.14
N ARG A 24 6.33 -1.21 1.28
CA ARG A 24 7.52 -1.83 1.86
C ARG A 24 8.78 -1.59 1.03
N LEU A 25 8.66 -1.61 -0.30
CA LEU A 25 9.76 -1.25 -1.19
C LEU A 25 10.13 0.23 -1.04
N LEU A 26 9.13 1.12 -1.02
CA LEU A 26 9.37 2.55 -0.83
C LEU A 26 10.05 2.84 0.51
N LEU A 27 9.62 2.22 1.61
CA LEU A 27 10.27 2.39 2.91
C LEU A 27 11.73 1.90 2.93
N GLY A 28 12.06 0.88 2.12
CA GLY A 28 13.44 0.39 2.01
C GLY A 28 14.38 1.29 1.21
N TYR A 29 13.85 2.19 0.35
CA TYR A 29 14.66 2.98 -0.58
C TYR A 29 14.40 4.49 -0.54
N ALA A 30 13.29 4.93 0.05
CA ALA A 30 12.84 6.31 0.12
C ALA A 30 12.74 6.75 1.60
N PRO A 31 13.05 8.02 1.89
CA PRO A 31 13.02 8.53 3.27
C PRO A 31 11.62 8.41 3.88
N ALA A 32 11.59 8.09 5.18
CA ALA A 32 10.35 7.92 5.96
C ALA A 32 9.42 9.15 5.91
N SER A 33 9.92 10.32 5.54
CA SER A 33 9.13 11.54 5.32
C SER A 33 8.15 11.44 4.15
N LEU A 34 8.39 10.58 3.16
CA LEU A 34 7.50 10.39 2.00
C LEU A 34 6.33 9.44 2.29
N VAL A 35 6.56 8.42 3.11
CA VAL A 35 5.57 7.38 3.41
C VAL A 35 4.88 7.66 4.76
N GLY A 36 5.44 8.55 5.58
CA GLY A 36 4.99 8.81 6.94
C GLY A 36 5.56 7.77 7.91
N ARG A 37 5.77 8.19 9.16
CA ARG A 37 6.41 7.38 10.20
C ARG A 37 5.71 6.05 10.49
N ASP A 38 4.40 5.98 10.26
CA ASP A 38 3.58 4.79 10.50
C ASP A 38 3.19 4.05 9.21
N GLY A 39 3.64 4.47 8.02
CA GLY A 39 3.17 3.90 6.75
C GLY A 39 1.75 4.32 6.34
N TRP A 40 1.29 3.85 5.17
CA TRP A 40 -0.04 4.09 4.62
C TRP A 40 -1.01 2.94 4.87
N LEU A 41 -0.62 1.72 4.50
CA LEU A 41 -1.47 0.54 4.50
C LEU A 41 -1.00 -0.49 5.54
N LEU A 42 0.29 -0.79 5.55
CA LEU A 42 0.90 -1.76 6.45
C LEU A 42 1.66 -1.06 7.57
N ARG A 43 0.91 -0.61 8.59
CA ARG A 43 1.49 0.10 9.74
C ARG A 43 2.58 -0.71 10.42
N GLY A 44 3.71 -0.06 10.69
CA GLY A 44 4.82 -0.61 11.44
C GLY A 44 5.66 0.52 12.01
N ASP A 45 6.31 0.25 13.16
CA ASP A 45 7.33 1.14 13.69
C ASP A 45 8.55 1.01 12.79
N ILE A 46 8.78 2.00 11.94
CA ILE A 46 9.95 2.05 11.06
C ILE A 46 11.02 2.78 11.86
N GLU A 47 11.99 2.03 12.39
CA GLU A 47 13.19 2.62 12.98
C GLU A 47 13.95 3.36 11.88
N GLU A 48 14.18 4.66 12.10
CA GLU A 48 14.79 5.61 11.16
C GLU A 48 16.27 5.28 10.86
#